data_AF-X1Q4E6-F1
#
_entry.id   AF-X1Q4E6-F1
#
_cell.length_a   1.000
_cell.length_b   1.000
_cell.length_c   1.000
_cell.angle_alpha   90.00
_cell.angle_beta   90.00
_cell.angle_gamma   90.00
#
_symmetry.space_group_name_H-M   'P 1'
#
loop_
_entity.id
_entity.type
_entity.pdbx_description
1 polymer ?
#
loop_
_entity_poly.entity_id
_entity_poly.type
_entity_poly.pdbx_seq_one_letter_code
_entity_poly.pdbx_strand_id
1 'polypeptide(L)'
;MVYFQLTPGRIITVYIAQGVILLAFLYLAIRILLRDRKRLNVIFAGLYISPVIGLLINFIYAPLTDVNIVRILNFFTNFGIFYAPIFIVVFDLILLKSEKIISTGKQLVILIVYGIAMFGMFIFIFIPGFGVTINSGTNWSPVWSLPFFLYVVLV
;
A
#
# COMPACT_ATOMS: atom_id res chain seq x y z
N MET A 1 17.29 -22.92 11.47
CA MET A 1 16.80 -21.54 11.21
C MET A 1 15.30 -21.54 11.45
N VAL A 2 14.78 -20.58 12.22
CA VAL A 2 13.33 -20.42 12.40
C VAL A 2 12.84 -19.58 11.23
N TYR A 3 12.08 -20.16 10.31
CA TYR A 3 11.53 -19.46 9.13
C TYR A 3 10.24 -18.71 9.43
N PHE A 4 9.59 -19.06 10.54
CA PHE A 4 8.31 -18.50 10.93
C PHE A 4 8.30 -18.10 12.41
N GLN A 5 8.05 -16.81 12.70
CA GLN A 5 7.94 -16.30 14.07
C GLN A 5 6.81 -15.27 14.17
N LEU A 6 5.83 -15.57 15.02
CA LEU A 6 4.66 -14.71 15.27
C LEU A 6 4.56 -14.40 16.76
N THR A 7 4.62 -13.11 17.09
CA THR A 7 4.34 -12.64 18.44
C THR A 7 2.84 -12.38 18.60
N PRO A 8 2.27 -12.52 19.82
CA PRO A 8 0.86 -12.21 20.07
C PRO A 8 0.47 -10.79 19.60
N GLY A 9 1.35 -9.81 19.77
CA GLY A 9 1.13 -8.44 19.29
C GLY A 9 0.98 -8.35 17.77
N ARG A 10 1.76 -9.13 17.00
CA ARG A 10 1.62 -9.20 15.53
C ARG A 10 0.37 -9.95 15.11
N ILE A 11 -0.06 -10.96 15.87
CA ILE A 11 -1.34 -11.65 15.63
C ILE A 11 -2.49 -10.64 15.71
N ILE A 12 -2.53 -9.85 16.78
CA ILE A 12 -3.59 -8.88 17.01
C ILE A 12 -3.53 -7.74 15.98
N THR A 13 -2.35 -7.15 15.75
CA THR A 13 -2.24 -5.97 14.88
C THR A 13 -2.38 -6.31 13.39
N VAL A 14 -1.74 -7.39 12.91
CA VAL A 14 -1.79 -7.77 11.50
C VAL A 14 -3.07 -8.53 11.20
N TYR A 15 -3.31 -9.67 11.85
CA TYR A 15 -4.42 -10.54 11.40
C TYR A 15 -5.79 -10.08 11.88
N ILE A 16 -5.89 -9.52 13.09
CA ILE A 16 -7.19 -9.06 13.62
C ILE A 16 -7.46 -7.63 13.15
N ALA A 17 -6.67 -6.64 13.57
CA ALA A 17 -6.96 -5.24 13.29
C ALA A 17 -6.90 -4.92 11.79
N GLN A 18 -5.79 -5.26 11.11
CA GLN A 18 -5.74 -5.05 9.66
C GLN A 18 -6.62 -6.03 8.88
N GLY A 19 -6.98 -7.18 9.45
CA GLY A 19 -7.94 -8.11 8.84
C GLY A 19 -9.34 -7.51 8.74
N VAL A 20 -9.79 -6.81 9.78
CA VAL A 20 -11.06 -6.06 9.74
C VAL A 20 -11.01 -4.98 8.66
N ILE A 21 -9.91 -4.23 8.57
CA ILE A 21 -9.72 -3.19 7.54
C ILE A 21 -9.75 -3.82 6.13
N LEU A 22 -9.03 -4.93 5.94
CA LEU A 22 -8.98 -5.65 4.68
C LEU A 22 -10.37 -6.10 4.24
N LEU A 23 -11.14 -6.72 5.13
CA LEU A 23 -12.50 -7.17 4.82
C LEU A 23 -13.43 -6.00 4.50
N ALA A 24 -13.36 -4.91 5.27
CA ALA A 24 -14.15 -3.71 5.03
C ALA A 24 -13.84 -3.09 3.67
N PHE A 25 -12.54 -2.93 3.34
CA PHE A 25 -12.12 -2.31 2.08
C PHE A 25 -12.42 -3.22 0.88
N LEU A 26 -12.21 -4.53 1.02
CA LEU A 26 -12.56 -5.49 -0.02
C LEU A 26 -14.07 -5.49 -0.28
N TYR A 27 -14.89 -5.46 0.78
CA TYR A 27 -16.34 -5.34 0.64
C TYR A 27 -16.74 -4.06 -0.12
N LEU A 28 -16.16 -2.91 0.25
CA LEU A 28 -16.43 -1.64 -0.44
C LEU A 28 -16.00 -1.69 -1.91
N ALA A 29 -14.79 -2.17 -2.19
CA ALA A 29 -14.28 -2.33 -3.56
C ALA A 29 -15.22 -3.17 -4.43
N ILE A 30 -15.65 -4.33 -3.93
CA ILE A 30 -16.58 -5.22 -4.64
C ILE A 30 -17.92 -4.52 -4.88
N ARG A 31 -18.50 -3.89 -3.85
CA ARG A 31 -19.79 -3.19 -3.97
C ARG A 31 -19.75 -2.03 -4.99
N ILE A 32 -18.65 -1.28 -5.03
CA ILE A 32 -18.45 -0.18 -6.00
C ILE A 32 -18.37 -0.75 -7.43
N LEU A 33 -17.57 -1.80 -7.63
CA LEU A 33 -17.39 -2.43 -8.93
C LEU A 33 -18.65 -3.14 -9.46
N LEU A 34 -19.50 -3.67 -8.57
CA LEU A 34 -20.75 -4.33 -8.93
C LEU A 34 -21.90 -3.35 -9.20
N ARG A 35 -21.79 -2.08 -8.80
CA ARG A 35 -22.88 -1.10 -8.97
C ARG A 35 -23.06 -0.66 -10.42
N ASP A 36 -21.97 -0.25 -11.04
CA ASP A 36 -21.92 0.26 -12.41
C ASP A 36 -20.46 0.29 -12.87
N ARG A 37 -20.14 -0.21 -14.07
CA ARG A 37 -18.77 -0.21 -14.63
C ARG A 37 -18.35 1.16 -15.18
N LYS A 38 -18.94 2.25 -14.69
CA LYS A 38 -18.56 3.61 -15.05
C LYS A 38 -17.12 3.87 -14.63
N ARG A 39 -16.38 4.61 -15.44
CA ARG A 39 -14.96 4.92 -15.22
C ARG A 39 -14.71 5.51 -13.83
N LEU A 40 -15.60 6.39 -13.39
CA LEU A 40 -15.55 7.00 -12.06
C LEU A 40 -15.57 5.95 -10.92
N ASN A 41 -16.43 4.94 -11.02
CA ASN A 41 -16.53 3.87 -10.03
C ASN A 41 -15.27 3.00 -10.01
N VAL A 42 -14.68 2.74 -11.17
CA VAL A 42 -13.43 1.96 -11.26
C VAL A 42 -12.29 2.69 -10.56
N ILE A 43 -12.17 4.00 -10.76
CA ILE A 43 -11.16 4.81 -10.06
C ILE A 43 -11.42 4.85 -8.56
N PHE A 44 -12.68 5.07 -8.17
CA PHE A 44 -13.05 5.09 -6.76
C PHE A 44 -12.81 3.73 -6.08
N ALA A 45 -13.03 2.61 -6.79
CA ALA A 45 -12.68 1.29 -6.27
C ALA A 45 -11.16 1.11 -6.09
N GLY A 46 -10.33 1.75 -6.91
CA GLY A 46 -8.87 1.73 -6.80
C GLY A 46 -8.36 2.19 -5.42
N LEU A 47 -9.02 3.18 -4.81
CA LEU A 47 -8.75 3.66 -3.45
C LEU A 47 -8.83 2.53 -2.40
N TYR A 48 -9.72 1.55 -2.60
CA TYR A 48 -9.92 0.43 -1.68
C TYR A 48 -9.12 -0.82 -2.08
N ILE A 49 -8.95 -1.04 -3.38
CA ILE A 49 -8.20 -2.20 -3.90
C ILE A 49 -6.71 -2.07 -3.56
N SER A 50 -6.13 -0.88 -3.68
CA SER A 50 -4.69 -0.67 -3.47
C SER A 50 -4.25 -1.05 -2.04
N PRO A 51 -4.91 -0.57 -0.96
CA PRO A 51 -4.57 -1.01 0.39
C PRO A 51 -4.86 -2.49 0.62
N VAL A 52 -5.92 -3.06 0.03
CA VAL A 52 -6.20 -4.51 0.16
C VAL A 52 -5.03 -5.33 -0.36
N ILE A 53 -4.45 -4.97 -1.51
CA ILE A 53 -3.26 -5.65 -2.03
C ILE A 53 -2.10 -5.54 -1.04
N GLY A 54 -1.85 -4.34 -0.51
CA GLY A 54 -0.79 -4.13 0.49
C GLY A 54 -1.00 -4.96 1.77
N LEU A 55 -2.23 -4.99 2.30
CA LEU A 55 -2.58 -5.75 3.49
C LEU A 55 -2.46 -7.26 3.27
N LEU A 56 -2.87 -7.78 2.11
CA LEU A 56 -2.68 -9.19 1.75
C LEU A 56 -1.20 -9.57 1.72
N ILE A 57 -0.34 -8.71 1.17
CA ILE A 57 1.11 -8.94 1.18
C ILE A 57 1.63 -8.92 2.62
N ASN A 58 1.15 -7.99 3.45
CA ASN A 58 1.49 -7.94 4.88
C ASN A 58 1.16 -9.24 5.62
N PHE A 59 0.02 -9.86 5.30
CA PHE A 59 -0.39 -11.13 5.91
C PHE A 59 0.55 -12.28 5.53
N ILE A 60 1.09 -12.25 4.31
CA ILE A 60 2.03 -13.24 3.78
C ILE A 60 3.40 -13.12 4.46
N TYR A 61 3.93 -11.90 4.61
CA TYR A 61 5.27 -11.73 5.18
C TYR A 61 5.31 -11.56 6.70
N ALA A 62 4.17 -11.29 7.34
CA ALA A 62 4.10 -11.15 8.78
C ALA A 62 4.68 -12.33 9.58
N PRO A 63 4.59 -13.60 9.17
CA PRO A 63 5.21 -14.68 9.91
C PRO A 63 6.66 -14.91 9.47
N LEU A 64 7.12 -14.38 8.33
CA LEU A 64 8.44 -14.66 7.76
C LEU A 64 9.59 -14.00 8.53
N THR A 65 10.76 -14.63 8.47
CA THR A 65 12.00 -14.20 9.13
C THR A 65 13.19 -14.05 8.16
N ASP A 66 13.00 -14.27 6.86
CA ASP A 66 14.05 -13.95 5.89
C ASP A 66 14.10 -12.43 5.67
N VAL A 67 15.20 -11.80 6.07
CA VAL A 67 15.35 -10.34 6.06
C VAL A 67 15.14 -9.75 4.66
N ASN A 68 15.67 -10.40 3.62
CA ASN A 68 15.60 -9.86 2.25
C ASN A 68 14.19 -9.99 1.70
N ILE A 69 13.56 -11.15 1.88
CA ILE A 69 12.17 -11.38 1.46
C ILE A 69 11.24 -10.42 2.20
N VAL A 70 11.38 -10.30 3.52
CA VAL A 70 10.52 -9.44 4.35
C VAL A 70 10.68 -7.96 3.98
N ARG A 71 11.90 -7.49 3.67
CA ARG A 71 12.11 -6.10 3.19
C ARG A 71 11.42 -5.83 1.86
N ILE A 72 11.53 -6.75 0.90
CA ILE A 72 10.89 -6.61 -0.42
C ILE A 72 9.36 -6.62 -0.27
N LEU A 73 8.81 -7.54 0.52
CA LEU A 73 7.36 -7.62 0.73
C LEU A 73 6.83 -6.43 1.56
N ASN A 74 7.62 -5.92 2.51
CA ASN A 74 7.30 -4.68 3.22
C ASN A 74 7.25 -3.47 2.28
N PHE A 75 8.17 -3.37 1.32
CA PHE A 75 8.10 -2.34 0.28
C PHE A 75 6.80 -2.43 -0.52
N PHE A 76 6.43 -3.61 -1.04
CA PHE A 76 5.18 -3.75 -1.79
C PHE A 76 3.93 -3.49 -0.93
N THR A 77 4.00 -3.79 0.36
CA THR A 77 2.94 -3.48 1.32
C THR A 77 2.76 -1.97 1.47
N ASN A 78 3.85 -1.25 1.72
CA ASN A 78 3.81 0.21 1.82
C ASN A 78 3.38 0.83 0.49
N PHE A 79 3.90 0.34 -0.64
CA PHE A 79 3.47 0.78 -1.95
C PHE A 79 1.96 0.60 -2.14
N GLY A 80 1.40 -0.59 -1.90
CA GLY A 80 -0.04 -0.81 -2.04
C GLY A 80 -0.88 0.10 -1.15
N ILE A 81 -0.48 0.31 0.11
CA ILE A 81 -1.23 1.14 1.06
C ILE A 81 -1.15 2.62 0.69
N PHE A 82 0.07 3.16 0.51
CA PHE A 82 0.28 4.59 0.28
C PHE A 82 0.08 5.00 -1.18
N TYR A 83 -0.06 4.06 -2.11
CA TYR A 83 -0.51 4.37 -3.46
C TYR A 83 -2.01 4.68 -3.54
N ALA A 84 -2.80 4.38 -2.51
CA ALA A 84 -4.26 4.57 -2.53
C ALA A 84 -4.74 6.03 -2.69
N PRO A 85 -4.14 7.05 -2.04
CA PRO A 85 -4.63 8.42 -2.10
C PRO A 85 -4.67 9.02 -3.51
N ILE A 86 -3.79 8.61 -4.44
CA ILE A 86 -3.84 9.16 -5.81
C ILE A 86 -5.16 8.87 -6.52
N PHE A 87 -5.83 7.76 -6.18
CA PHE A 87 -7.14 7.44 -6.74
C PHE A 87 -8.19 8.46 -6.30
N ILE A 88 -8.09 9.03 -5.09
CA ILE A 88 -8.99 10.11 -4.64
C ILE A 88 -8.72 11.39 -5.43
N VAL A 89 -7.45 11.73 -5.67
CA VAL A 89 -7.07 12.92 -6.45
C VAL A 89 -7.60 12.83 -7.87
N VAL A 90 -7.44 11.67 -8.53
CA VAL A 90 -7.96 11.44 -9.88
C VAL A 90 -9.49 11.46 -9.88
N PHE A 91 -10.13 10.85 -8.89
CA PHE A 91 -11.59 10.86 -8.74
C PHE A 91 -12.12 12.30 -8.65
N ASP A 92 -11.52 13.12 -7.78
CA ASP A 92 -11.92 14.52 -7.60
C ASP A 92 -11.67 15.35 -8.85
N LEU A 93 -10.56 15.14 -9.56
CA LEU A 93 -10.29 15.82 -10.83
C LEU A 93 -11.34 15.48 -11.89
N ILE A 94 -11.76 14.21 -11.98
CA ILE A 94 -12.83 13.79 -12.90
C ILE A 94 -14.15 14.47 -12.51
N LEU A 95 -14.46 14.54 -11.22
CA LEU A 95 -15.68 15.16 -10.71
C LEU A 95 -15.71 16.68 -10.98
N LEU A 96 -14.58 17.38 -10.79
CA LEU A 96 -14.48 18.84 -10.94
C LEU A 96 -14.34 19.31 -12.39
N LYS A 97 -13.63 18.57 -13.24
CA LYS A 97 -13.31 18.99 -14.62
C LYS A 97 -14.02 18.18 -15.71
N SER A 98 -14.85 17.21 -15.35
CA SER A 98 -15.51 16.25 -16.25
C SER A 98 -14.56 15.21 -16.89
N GLU A 99 -15.11 14.04 -17.19
CA GLU A 99 -14.45 12.93 -17.90
C GLU A 99 -13.89 13.31 -19.28
N LYS A 100 -14.42 14.39 -19.91
CA LYS A 100 -13.92 14.90 -21.19
C LYS A 100 -12.55 15.56 -21.07
N ILE A 101 -12.31 16.31 -19.98
CA ILE A 101 -11.03 17.03 -19.78
C ILE A 101 -10.00 16.07 -19.20
N ILE A 102 -10.39 15.30 -18.18
CA ILE A 102 -9.57 14.24 -17.59
C ILE A 102 -9.84 12.95 -18.37
N SER A 103 -9.26 12.83 -19.56
CA SER A 103 -9.35 11.63 -20.38
C SER A 103 -8.59 10.45 -19.75
N THR A 104 -8.85 9.23 -20.20
CA THR A 104 -8.21 8.01 -19.70
C THR A 104 -6.68 8.08 -19.77
N GLY A 105 -6.13 8.68 -20.84
CA GLY A 105 -4.69 8.88 -20.99
C GLY A 105 -4.11 9.80 -19.91
N LYS A 106 -4.74 10.95 -19.63
CA LYS A 106 -4.28 11.88 -18.58
C LYS A 106 -4.38 11.27 -17.19
N GLN A 107 -5.47 10.55 -16.91
CA GLN A 107 -5.61 9.76 -15.69
C GLN A 107 -4.43 8.78 -15.54
N LEU A 108 -4.13 8.01 -16.57
CA LEU A 108 -3.08 7.01 -16.51
C LEU A 108 -1.71 7.67 -16.29
N VAL A 109 -1.44 8.80 -16.93
CA VAL A 109 -0.22 9.59 -16.71
C VAL A 109 -0.11 10.03 -15.25
N ILE A 110 -1.18 10.58 -14.65
CA ILE A 110 -1.19 10.98 -13.23
C ILE A 110 -0.88 9.77 -12.32
N LEU A 111 -1.57 8.65 -12.55
CA LEU A 111 -1.38 7.42 -11.78
C LEU A 111 0.05 6.87 -11.91
N ILE A 112 0.63 6.88 -13.12
CA ILE A 112 1.98 6.38 -13.39
C ILE A 112 3.04 7.31 -12.79
N VAL A 113 2.91 8.63 -12.98
CA VAL A 113 3.88 9.59 -12.43
C VAL A 113 3.90 9.50 -10.90
N TYR A 114 2.74 9.44 -10.26
CA TYR A 114 2.65 9.21 -8.84
C TYR A 114 3.21 7.84 -8.43
N GLY A 115 2.94 6.81 -9.22
CA GLY A 115 3.47 5.47 -9.00
C GLY A 115 4.99 5.42 -9.06
N ILE A 116 5.61 6.12 -10.02
CA ILE A 116 7.06 6.25 -10.13
C ILE A 116 7.63 7.02 -8.93
N ALA A 117 6.99 8.12 -8.53
CA ALA A 117 7.37 8.86 -7.34
C ALA A 117 7.34 7.94 -6.11
N MET A 118 6.24 7.23 -5.87
CA MET A 118 6.14 6.28 -4.76
C MET A 118 7.13 5.11 -4.89
N PHE A 119 7.42 4.64 -6.10
CA PHE A 119 8.41 3.59 -6.32
C PHE A 119 9.82 4.02 -5.88
N GLY A 120 10.09 5.33 -5.77
CA GLY A 120 11.36 5.84 -5.21
C GLY A 120 11.62 5.41 -3.76
N MET A 121 10.60 4.95 -3.02
CA MET A 121 10.78 4.23 -1.74
C MET A 121 11.77 3.07 -1.85
N PHE A 122 11.88 2.45 -3.03
CA PHE A 122 12.78 1.33 -3.29
C PHE A 122 14.25 1.67 -3.02
N ILE A 123 14.64 2.92 -3.26
CA ILE A 123 16.01 3.41 -3.02
C ILE A 123 16.38 3.27 -1.54
N PHE A 124 15.43 3.52 -0.64
CA PHE A 124 15.65 3.47 0.80
C PHE A 124 15.85 2.03 1.31
N ILE A 125 15.41 0.99 0.58
CA ILE A 125 15.56 -0.41 1.00
C ILE A 125 17.04 -0.81 1.12
N PHE A 126 17.90 -0.27 0.25
CA PHE A 126 19.29 -0.69 0.12
C PHE A 126 20.28 0.20 0.88
N ILE A 127 19.82 1.29 1.49
CA ILE A 127 20.68 2.24 2.20
C ILE A 127 20.63 1.95 3.71
N PRO A 128 21.72 1.43 4.31
CA PRO A 128 21.78 1.19 5.75
C PRO A 128 21.46 2.45 6.56
N GLY A 129 20.58 2.34 7.55
CA GLY A 129 20.20 3.46 8.44
C GLY A 129 19.19 4.45 7.87
N PHE A 130 18.90 4.42 6.56
CA PHE A 130 17.96 5.35 5.91
C PHE A 130 16.62 4.72 5.53
N GLY A 131 16.49 3.40 5.52
CA GLY A 131 15.25 2.71 5.15
C GLY A 131 14.46 2.14 6.32
N VAL A 132 14.05 0.89 6.13
CA VAL A 132 13.31 0.12 7.12
C VAL A 132 14.24 -0.91 7.75
N THR A 133 14.35 -0.87 9.09
CA THR A 133 15.07 -1.88 9.86
C THR A 133 14.13 -3.01 10.24
N ILE A 134 14.44 -4.24 9.80
CA ILE A 134 13.70 -5.46 10.12
C ILE A 134 14.71 -6.56 10.45
N ASN A 135 14.70 -7.03 11.70
CA ASN A 135 15.55 -8.13 12.16
C ASN A 135 14.97 -8.74 13.47
N SER A 136 15.69 -9.71 14.05
CA SER A 136 15.34 -10.31 15.34
C SER A 136 15.29 -9.29 16.48
N GLY A 137 16.14 -8.26 16.46
CA GLY A 137 16.15 -7.17 17.45
C GLY A 137 14.91 -6.28 17.41
N THR A 138 14.23 -6.17 16.26
CA THR A 138 12.94 -5.46 16.12
C THR A 138 11.73 -6.39 16.22
N ASN A 139 11.92 -7.64 16.66
CA ASN A 139 10.88 -8.67 16.64
C ASN A 139 10.21 -8.81 15.27
N TRP A 140 11.00 -8.69 14.19
CA TRP A 140 10.55 -8.77 12.80
C TRP A 140 9.48 -7.74 12.42
N SER A 141 9.35 -6.67 13.21
CA SER A 141 8.47 -5.55 12.92
C SER A 141 9.26 -4.46 12.19
N PRO A 142 8.66 -3.80 11.18
CA PRO A 142 9.32 -2.73 10.45
C PRO A 142 9.48 -1.49 11.32
N VAL A 143 10.72 -1.08 11.54
CA VAL A 143 11.04 0.21 12.18
C VAL A 143 11.51 1.16 11.09
N TRP A 144 10.76 2.24 10.90
CA TRP A 144 11.03 3.22 9.86
C TRP A 144 12.03 4.26 10.36
N SER A 145 13.02 4.56 9.52
CA SER A 145 13.86 5.74 9.72
C SER A 145 13.03 7.02 9.52
N LEU A 146 13.51 8.14 10.06
CA LEU A 146 12.89 9.45 9.81
C LEU A 146 12.88 9.82 8.30
N PRO A 147 13.98 9.65 7.53
CA PRO A 147 13.96 9.91 6.10
C PRO A 147 12.91 9.09 5.33
N PHE A 148 12.78 7.80 5.64
CA PHE A 148 11.78 6.94 5.00
C PHE A 148 10.36 7.37 5.36
N PHE A 149 10.10 7.64 6.64
CA PHE A 149 8.80 8.11 7.11
C PHE A 149 8.39 9.43 6.42
N LEU A 150 9.31 10.42 6.36
CA LEU A 150 9.03 11.69 5.70
C LEU A 150 8.75 11.50 4.20
N TYR A 151 9.50 10.61 3.54
CA TYR A 151 9.26 10.31 2.13
C TYR A 151 7.86 9.74 1.89
N VAL A 152 7.46 8.74 2.69
CA VAL A 152 6.16 8.07 2.57
C VAL A 152 4.98 9.01 2.84
N VAL A 153 5.16 9.99 3.73
CA VAL A 153 4.07 10.90 4.14
C VAL A 153 3.96 12.12 3.23
N LEU A 154 5.08 12.62 2.68
CA LEU A 154 5.10 13.85 1.89
C LEU A 154 4.90 13.63 0.39
N VAL A 155 5.25 12.44 -0.12
CA VAL A 155 5.06 12.06 -1.52
C VAL A 155 3.66 11.48 -1.71
#